data_AF-A0A9P1BYY7-F1
#
_entry.id   AF-A0A9P1BYY7-F1
#
_cell.length_a   1.000
_cell.length_b   1.000
_cell.length_c   1.000
_cell.angle_alpha   90.00
_cell.angle_beta   90.00
_cell.angle_gamma   90.00
#
_symmetry.space_group_name_H-M   'P 1'
#
loop_
_entity.id
_entity.type
_entity.pdbx_description
1 polymer ?
#
loop_
_entity_poly.entity_id
_entity_poly.type
_entity_poly.pdbx_seq_one_letter_code
_entity_poly.pdbx_strand_id
1 'polypeptide(L)'
;MEPANPSDLLALRSCSGIAPDMQQAIQLLSRGGNVGRSNPGVAECLMRIKEIDAQAQVEQCKLSESGMTERQRIVEEQRSKRFDCLAEVIQASVREGAVTTRQAISARAEVSKQTIKGNVQIEESRLKAQSSSNLWQWAMLTFVFTASMGVRIRHASQRSSLVRRLFHLLPWLLLAHLAWRKLRKMQLSVWQLLNMTRWQSLLSLENLQGAWSLWSDRTELVDSKSSHGDRATPDNEVETASPAKKTIEEDGSSPASNKAPEEELQDAAESNNCSLQHFLQPAGLEAYADSLAANGYDTEVLNDLDSADQEEMLQTINCLPGHKVKFRKLLSKSQSHRSDAKDA
;
A
#
# COMPACT_ATOMS: atom_id res chain seq x y z
N MET A 1 -1.65 -30.08 -4.28
CA MET A 1 -2.87 -30.86 -4.58
C MET A 1 -3.13 -30.63 -6.05
N GLU A 2 -2.76 -31.61 -6.87
CA GLU A 2 -2.96 -31.54 -8.32
C GLU A 2 -4.47 -31.36 -8.62
N PRO A 3 -4.83 -30.48 -9.57
CA PRO A 3 -6.20 -30.42 -10.05
C PRO A 3 -6.53 -31.72 -10.79
N ALA A 4 -7.68 -32.33 -10.46
CA ALA A 4 -8.16 -33.52 -11.14
C ALA A 4 -8.28 -33.23 -12.65
N ASN A 5 -7.75 -34.16 -13.44
CA ASN A 5 -7.65 -34.08 -14.89
C ASN A 5 -9.07 -33.95 -15.50
N PRO A 6 -9.35 -33.06 -16.46
CA PRO A 6 -10.67 -32.92 -17.08
C PRO A 6 -11.20 -34.24 -17.71
N SER A 7 -10.30 -35.18 -18.00
CA SER A 7 -10.65 -36.55 -18.42
C SER A 7 -11.46 -37.33 -17.36
N ASP A 8 -11.31 -37.04 -16.07
CA ASP A 8 -12.06 -37.72 -14.99
C ASP A 8 -13.50 -37.19 -14.87
N LEU A 9 -13.76 -35.96 -15.30
CA LEU A 9 -15.11 -35.37 -15.33
C LEU A 9 -15.93 -35.86 -16.54
N LEU A 10 -15.26 -36.13 -17.67
CA LEU A 10 -15.88 -36.77 -18.83
C LEU A 10 -16.20 -38.25 -18.60
N ALA A 11 -15.47 -38.94 -17.73
CA ALA A 11 -15.76 -40.32 -17.34
C ALA A 11 -17.07 -40.45 -16.52
N LEU A 12 -17.46 -39.42 -15.77
CA LEU A 12 -18.70 -39.41 -14.98
C LEU A 12 -19.94 -38.99 -15.78
N ARG A 13 -19.77 -38.33 -16.94
CA ARG A 13 -20.88 -37.93 -17.82
C ARG A 13 -21.39 -39.05 -18.72
N SER A 14 -20.70 -40.20 -18.75
CA SER A 14 -21.06 -41.36 -19.57
C SER A 14 -21.91 -42.40 -18.85
N CYS A 15 -22.78 -42.00 -17.92
CA CYS A 15 -23.82 -42.90 -17.39
C CYS A 15 -25.01 -43.09 -18.35
N SER A 16 -25.08 -42.33 -19.46
CA SER A 16 -26.11 -42.46 -20.50
C SER A 16 -25.64 -43.17 -21.78
N GLY A 17 -24.35 -43.53 -21.86
CA GLY A 17 -23.79 -44.25 -22.99
C GLY A 17 -23.77 -45.74 -22.72
N ILE A 18 -24.63 -46.50 -23.41
CA ILE A 18 -24.42 -47.95 -23.57
C ILE A 18 -22.97 -48.11 -24.04
N ALA A 19 -22.11 -48.73 -23.22
CA ALA A 19 -20.71 -48.94 -23.55
C ALA A 19 -20.57 -49.43 -25.01
N PRO A 20 -19.56 -48.96 -25.77
CA PRO A 20 -19.45 -49.29 -27.20
C PRO A 20 -19.44 -50.81 -27.46
N ASP A 21 -18.94 -51.60 -26.50
CA ASP A 21 -18.97 -53.07 -26.52
C ASP A 21 -20.39 -53.65 -26.42
N MET A 22 -21.28 -53.00 -25.66
CA MET A 22 -22.66 -53.43 -25.49
C MET A 22 -23.53 -53.00 -26.70
N GLN A 23 -23.22 -51.89 -27.37
CA GLN A 23 -23.84 -51.53 -28.65
C GLN A 23 -23.43 -52.50 -29.77
N GLN A 24 -22.16 -52.92 -29.81
CA GLN A 24 -21.70 -53.96 -30.74
C GLN A 24 -22.36 -55.31 -30.44
N ALA A 25 -22.52 -55.70 -29.17
CA ALA A 25 -23.23 -56.92 -28.80
C ALA A 25 -24.72 -56.89 -29.22
N ILE A 26 -25.40 -55.75 -29.07
CA ILE A 26 -26.80 -55.57 -29.50
C ILE A 26 -26.90 -55.59 -31.04
N GLN A 27 -25.96 -54.99 -31.76
CA GLN A 27 -25.93 -55.07 -33.22
C GLN A 27 -25.63 -56.48 -33.73
N LEU A 28 -24.76 -57.24 -33.06
CA LEU A 28 -24.48 -58.64 -33.41
C LEU A 28 -25.69 -59.55 -33.12
N LEU A 29 -26.41 -59.33 -32.01
CA LEU A 29 -27.68 -60.00 -31.72
C LEU A 29 -28.79 -59.62 -32.70
N SER A 30 -28.79 -58.38 -33.19
CA SER A 30 -29.78 -57.91 -34.17
C SER A 30 -29.47 -58.33 -35.62
N ARG A 31 -28.23 -58.77 -35.91
CA ARG A 31 -27.76 -59.15 -37.26
C ARG A 31 -27.73 -60.67 -37.47
N GLY A 32 -27.85 -61.47 -36.41
CA GLY A 32 -28.09 -62.92 -36.48
C GLY A 32 -29.58 -63.25 -36.56
N GLY A 33 -30.05 -63.68 -37.72
CA GLY A 33 -31.46 -63.85 -38.05
C GLY A 33 -32.26 -64.89 -37.24
N ASN A 34 -33.58 -64.77 -37.38
CA ASN A 34 -34.65 -65.68 -36.92
C ASN A 34 -34.96 -65.72 -35.41
N VAL A 35 -35.46 -64.61 -34.87
CA VAL A 35 -36.26 -64.58 -33.62
C VAL A 35 -37.73 -65.00 -33.90
N GLY A 36 -37.95 -65.99 -34.77
CA GLY A 36 -39.27 -66.53 -35.10
C GLY A 36 -39.70 -67.71 -34.23
N ARG A 37 -38.77 -68.28 -33.45
CA ARG A 37 -39.03 -69.32 -32.43
C ARG A 37 -38.06 -69.14 -31.26
N SER A 38 -38.21 -68.04 -30.53
CA SER A 38 -37.54 -67.88 -29.24
C SER A 38 -38.23 -68.81 -28.24
N ASN A 39 -37.48 -69.75 -27.65
CA ASN A 39 -37.99 -70.51 -26.51
C ASN A 39 -38.39 -69.50 -25.41
N PRO A 40 -39.63 -69.53 -24.90
CA PRO A 40 -40.14 -68.51 -23.97
C PRO A 40 -39.25 -68.35 -22.73
N GLY A 41 -38.60 -69.42 -22.27
CA GLY A 41 -37.65 -69.36 -21.16
C GLY A 41 -36.36 -68.58 -21.44
N VAL A 42 -35.88 -68.52 -22.70
CA VAL A 42 -34.69 -67.73 -23.06
C VAL A 42 -35.05 -66.24 -23.10
N ALA A 43 -36.24 -65.90 -23.62
CA ALA A 43 -36.74 -64.53 -23.61
C ALA A 43 -36.95 -64.02 -22.17
N GLU A 44 -37.51 -64.85 -21.30
CA GLU A 44 -37.69 -64.53 -19.87
C GLU A 44 -36.36 -64.29 -19.15
N CYS A 45 -35.36 -65.16 -19.38
CA CYS A 45 -34.01 -64.97 -18.83
C CYS A 45 -33.36 -63.66 -19.34
N LEU A 46 -33.48 -63.35 -20.64
CA LEU A 46 -32.92 -62.12 -21.20
C LEU A 46 -33.60 -60.86 -20.65
N MET A 47 -34.93 -60.88 -20.47
CA MET A 47 -35.64 -59.78 -19.82
C MET A 47 -35.16 -59.59 -18.38
N ARG A 48 -34.98 -60.69 -17.63
CA ARG A 48 -34.51 -60.62 -16.24
C ARG A 48 -33.08 -60.09 -16.13
N ILE A 49 -32.19 -60.47 -17.05
CA ILE A 49 -30.85 -59.90 -17.14
C ILE A 49 -30.93 -58.39 -17.42
N LYS A 50 -31.81 -57.97 -18.35
CA LYS A 50 -32.00 -56.55 -18.66
C LYS A 50 -32.60 -55.74 -17.51
N GLU A 51 -33.49 -56.35 -16.74
CA GLU A 51 -34.03 -55.74 -15.52
C GLU A 51 -32.93 -55.53 -14.47
N ILE A 52 -32.08 -56.54 -14.25
CA ILE A 52 -30.94 -56.45 -13.34
C ILE A 52 -29.92 -55.40 -13.84
N ASP A 53 -29.61 -55.37 -15.13
CA ASP A 53 -28.73 -54.36 -15.73
C ASP A 53 -29.27 -52.95 -15.48
N ALA A 54 -30.57 -52.73 -15.68
CA ALA A 54 -31.21 -51.44 -15.46
C ALA A 54 -31.18 -51.03 -13.98
N GLN A 55 -31.44 -51.96 -13.06
CA GLN A 55 -31.35 -51.70 -11.62
C GLN A 55 -29.91 -51.38 -11.19
N ALA A 56 -28.93 -52.11 -11.73
CA ALA A 56 -27.51 -51.86 -11.45
C ALA A 56 -27.08 -50.46 -11.94
N GLN A 57 -27.53 -50.04 -13.12
CA GLN A 57 -27.25 -48.70 -13.65
C GLN A 57 -27.86 -47.60 -12.77
N VAL A 58 -29.10 -47.77 -12.29
CA VAL A 58 -29.74 -46.81 -11.40
C VAL A 58 -28.98 -46.67 -10.08
N GLU A 59 -28.59 -47.78 -9.46
CA GLU A 59 -27.81 -47.74 -8.21
C GLU A 59 -26.40 -47.16 -8.44
N GLN A 60 -25.76 -47.44 -9.59
CA GLN A 60 -24.49 -46.82 -9.96
C GLN A 60 -24.62 -45.30 -10.09
N CYS A 61 -25.66 -44.80 -10.77
CA CYS A 61 -25.94 -43.37 -10.87
C CYS A 61 -26.16 -42.75 -9.48
N LYS A 62 -26.99 -43.37 -8.65
CA LYS A 62 -27.28 -42.90 -7.29
C LYS A 62 -26.03 -42.83 -6.41
N LEU A 63 -25.15 -43.83 -6.48
CA LEU A 63 -23.87 -43.81 -5.76
C LEU A 63 -22.94 -42.71 -6.28
N SER A 64 -22.92 -42.47 -7.60
CA SER A 64 -22.11 -41.40 -8.19
C SER A 64 -22.59 -40.01 -7.75
N GLU A 65 -23.90 -39.77 -7.77
CA GLU A 65 -24.51 -38.50 -7.31
C GLU A 65 -24.29 -38.29 -5.80
N SER A 66 -24.50 -39.34 -5.00
CA SER A 66 -24.22 -39.30 -3.56
C SER A 66 -22.72 -39.05 -3.28
N GLY A 67 -21.83 -39.60 -4.10
CA GLY A 67 -20.39 -39.37 -3.97
C GLY A 67 -19.98 -37.94 -4.33
N MET A 68 -20.55 -37.37 -5.39
CA MET A 68 -20.27 -35.99 -5.81
C MET A 68 -20.77 -34.97 -4.79
N THR A 69 -21.99 -35.16 -4.28
CA THR A 69 -22.58 -34.28 -3.27
C THR A 69 -21.77 -34.29 -1.97
N GLU A 70 -21.33 -35.47 -1.51
CA GLU A 70 -20.50 -35.57 -0.31
C GLU A 70 -19.11 -34.96 -0.51
N ARG A 71 -18.49 -35.14 -1.69
CA ARG A 71 -17.22 -34.46 -2.00
C ARG A 71 -17.36 -32.95 -1.99
N GLN A 72 -18.43 -32.42 -2.59
CA GLN A 72 -18.70 -30.98 -2.59
C GLN A 72 -18.89 -30.47 -1.16
N ARG A 73 -19.69 -31.18 -0.34
CA ARG A 73 -19.87 -30.87 1.08
C ARG A 73 -18.54 -30.81 1.83
N ILE A 74 -17.67 -31.82 1.67
CA ILE A 74 -16.36 -31.85 2.32
C ILE A 74 -15.50 -30.66 1.89
N VAL A 75 -15.48 -30.34 0.59
CA VAL A 75 -14.70 -29.20 0.07
C VAL A 75 -15.21 -27.88 0.64
N GLU A 76 -16.53 -27.69 0.68
CA GLU A 76 -17.15 -26.49 1.27
C GLU A 76 -16.89 -26.39 2.77
N GLU A 77 -16.95 -27.50 3.51
CA GLU A 77 -16.63 -27.54 4.94
C GLU A 77 -15.16 -27.18 5.20
N GLN A 78 -14.23 -27.72 4.42
CA GLN A 78 -12.80 -27.38 4.53
C GLN A 78 -12.54 -25.93 4.16
N ARG A 79 -13.26 -25.39 3.17
CA ARG A 79 -13.19 -23.98 2.79
C ARG A 79 -13.68 -23.08 3.94
N SER A 80 -14.80 -23.41 4.56
CA SER A 80 -15.33 -22.68 5.72
C SER A 80 -14.35 -22.70 6.89
N LYS A 81 -13.78 -23.86 7.25
CA LYS A 81 -12.77 -23.97 8.31
C LYS A 81 -11.55 -23.09 8.06
N ARG A 82 -11.07 -23.00 6.81
CA ARG A 82 -9.96 -22.12 6.45
C ARG A 82 -10.31 -20.64 6.66
N PHE A 83 -11.52 -20.24 6.31
CA PHE A 83 -11.98 -18.87 6.54
C PHE A 83 -12.15 -18.56 8.03
N ASP A 84 -12.64 -19.50 8.83
CA ASP A 84 -12.75 -19.33 10.28
C ASP A 84 -11.36 -19.15 10.91
N CYS A 85 -10.39 -20.01 10.57
CA CYS A 85 -9.00 -19.86 11.03
C CYS A 85 -8.40 -18.49 10.62
N LEU A 86 -8.65 -18.05 9.38
CA LEU A 86 -8.15 -16.76 8.90
C LEU A 86 -8.81 -15.59 9.66
N ALA A 87 -10.11 -15.67 9.93
CA ALA A 87 -10.84 -14.68 10.71
C ALA A 87 -10.31 -14.59 12.15
N GLU A 88 -10.00 -15.72 12.78
CA GLU A 88 -9.38 -15.77 14.10
C GLU A 88 -7.99 -15.13 14.13
N VAL A 89 -7.14 -15.42 13.13
CA VAL A 89 -5.81 -14.81 13.00
C VAL A 89 -5.92 -13.29 12.80
N ILE A 90 -6.84 -12.84 11.95
CA ILE A 90 -7.08 -11.41 11.75
C ILE A 90 -7.55 -10.78 13.06
N GLN A 91 -8.48 -11.40 13.78
CA GLN A 91 -8.97 -10.88 15.05
C GLN A 91 -7.86 -10.80 16.10
N ALA A 92 -7.00 -11.81 16.19
CA ALA A 92 -5.84 -11.81 17.07
C ALA A 92 -4.87 -10.67 16.71
N SER A 93 -4.55 -10.51 15.42
CA SER A 93 -3.66 -9.45 14.94
C SER A 93 -4.18 -8.05 15.27
N VAL A 94 -5.49 -7.82 15.12
CA VAL A 94 -6.12 -6.53 15.46
C VAL A 94 -6.09 -6.29 16.97
N ARG A 95 -6.35 -7.33 17.78
CA ARG A 95 -6.28 -7.23 19.25
C ARG A 95 -4.86 -6.91 19.71
N GLU A 96 -3.86 -7.60 19.18
CA GLU A 96 -2.45 -7.35 19.51
C GLU A 96 -1.99 -5.97 19.03
N GLY A 97 -2.37 -5.55 17.83
CA GLY A 97 -2.16 -4.20 17.34
C GLY A 97 -2.78 -3.12 18.25
N ALA A 98 -3.99 -3.35 18.74
CA ALA A 98 -4.65 -2.44 19.67
C ALA A 98 -3.94 -2.38 21.04
N VAL A 99 -3.41 -3.50 21.54
CA VAL A 99 -2.65 -3.53 22.81
C VAL A 99 -1.31 -2.82 22.65
N THR A 100 -0.56 -3.12 21.59
CA THR A 100 0.76 -2.52 21.33
C THR A 100 0.66 -1.01 21.11
N THR A 101 -0.34 -0.53 20.37
CA THR A 101 -0.57 0.91 20.18
C THR A 101 -0.90 1.61 21.50
N ARG A 102 -1.75 1.02 22.36
CA ARG A 102 -2.03 1.56 23.69
C ARG A 102 -0.79 1.61 24.57
N GLN A 103 0.02 0.54 24.59
CA GLN A 103 1.28 0.50 25.33
C GLN A 103 2.26 1.55 24.81
N ALA A 104 2.40 1.71 23.50
CA ALA A 104 3.26 2.72 22.89
C ALA A 104 2.82 4.16 23.24
N ILE A 105 1.51 4.44 23.24
CA ILE A 105 0.97 5.74 23.67
C ILE A 105 1.28 6.00 25.14
N SER A 106 1.07 5.00 26.01
CA SER A 106 1.36 5.13 27.45
C SER A 106 2.86 5.36 27.73
N ALA A 107 3.73 4.65 27.01
CA ALA A 107 5.18 4.82 27.12
C ALA A 107 5.62 6.20 26.62
N ARG A 108 5.07 6.68 25.50
CA ARG A 108 5.33 8.04 24.99
C ARG A 108 4.87 9.12 25.97
N ALA A 109 3.72 8.93 26.61
CA ALA A 109 3.20 9.85 27.62
C ALA A 109 4.11 9.89 28.86
N GLU A 110 4.68 8.76 29.27
CA GLU A 110 5.62 8.71 30.39
C GLU A 110 6.96 9.38 30.04
N VAL A 111 7.49 9.12 28.85
CA VAL A 111 8.73 9.78 28.36
C VAL A 111 8.54 11.28 28.25
N SER A 112 7.39 11.76 27.74
CA SER A 112 7.13 13.20 27.67
C SER A 112 7.04 13.83 29.06
N LYS A 113 6.38 13.17 30.02
CA LYS A 113 6.32 13.61 31.41
C LYS A 113 7.71 13.66 32.06
N GLN A 114 8.54 12.64 31.86
CA GLN A 114 9.92 12.63 32.36
C GLN A 114 10.79 13.70 31.72
N THR A 115 10.61 13.94 30.42
CA THR A 115 11.31 15.00 29.68
C THR A 115 10.92 16.38 30.21
N ILE A 116 9.63 16.64 30.42
CA ILE A 116 9.15 17.89 31.01
C ILE A 116 9.73 18.06 32.42
N LYS A 117 9.68 17.02 33.25
CA LYS A 117 10.26 17.05 34.60
C LYS A 117 11.76 17.35 34.58
N GLY A 118 12.51 16.71 33.67
CA GLY A 118 13.94 16.96 33.48
C GLY A 118 14.22 18.40 33.04
N ASN A 119 13.46 18.92 32.07
CA ASN A 119 13.59 20.30 31.59
C ASN A 119 13.26 21.32 32.69
N VAL A 120 12.23 21.08 33.49
CA VAL A 120 11.90 21.94 34.64
C VAL A 120 13.04 21.96 35.65
N GLN A 121 13.64 20.81 35.96
CA GLN A 121 14.81 20.74 36.86
C GLN A 121 16.03 21.48 36.29
N ILE A 122 16.28 21.36 34.99
CA ILE A 122 17.36 22.09 34.32
C ILE A 122 17.10 23.60 34.41
N GLU A 123 15.89 24.06 34.12
CA GLU A 123 15.55 25.49 34.20
C GLU A 123 15.59 26.01 35.64
N GLU A 124 15.13 25.24 36.62
CA GLU A 124 15.30 25.61 38.03
C GLU A 124 16.78 25.76 38.42
N SER A 125 17.64 24.84 37.97
CA SER A 125 19.08 24.92 38.23
C SER A 125 19.71 26.12 37.54
N ARG A 126 19.28 26.44 36.31
CA ARG A 126 19.70 27.63 35.56
C ARG A 126 19.26 28.92 36.24
N LEU A 127 18.01 29.01 36.68
CA LEU A 127 17.49 30.18 37.38
C LEU A 127 18.22 30.41 38.71
N LYS A 128 18.52 29.35 39.46
CA LYS A 128 19.34 29.42 40.67
C LYS A 128 20.77 29.89 40.38
N ALA A 129 21.40 29.38 39.33
CA ALA A 129 22.73 29.81 38.91
C ALA A 129 22.73 31.29 38.45
N GLN A 130 21.76 31.70 37.64
CA GLN A 130 21.66 33.05 37.09
C GLN A 130 21.27 34.09 38.15
N SER A 131 20.43 33.76 39.13
CA SER A 131 20.08 34.70 40.20
C SER A 131 21.30 35.04 41.06
N SER A 132 22.15 34.03 41.35
CA SER A 132 23.38 34.21 42.13
C SER A 132 24.39 35.12 41.42
N SER A 133 24.55 35.00 40.10
CA SER A 133 25.46 35.85 39.32
C SER A 133 24.97 37.29 39.20
N ASN A 134 23.65 37.48 39.07
CA ASN A 134 23.07 38.82 39.00
C ASN A 134 23.17 39.55 40.34
N LEU A 135 22.91 38.87 41.46
CA LEU A 135 23.04 39.44 42.80
C LEU A 135 24.46 39.94 43.08
N TRP A 136 25.48 39.18 42.70
CA TRP A 136 26.88 39.58 42.89
C TRP A 136 27.29 40.78 42.01
N GLN A 137 26.81 40.83 40.77
CA GLN A 137 27.05 41.97 39.87
C GLN A 137 26.41 43.26 40.40
N TRP A 138 25.17 43.18 40.90
CA TRP A 138 24.49 44.31 41.51
C TRP A 138 25.13 44.73 42.84
N ALA A 139 25.54 43.77 43.69
CA ALA A 139 26.25 44.06 44.94
C ALA A 139 27.61 44.74 44.72
N MET A 140 28.37 44.33 43.69
CA MET A 140 29.62 44.99 43.31
C MET A 140 29.38 46.40 42.77
N LEU A 141 28.34 46.60 41.95
CA LEU A 141 27.97 47.92 41.45
C LEU A 141 27.56 48.88 42.58
N THR A 142 26.78 48.42 43.55
CA THR A 142 26.41 49.25 44.71
C THR A 142 27.60 49.50 45.63
N PHE A 143 28.51 48.54 45.80
CA PHE A 143 29.75 48.74 46.57
C PHE A 143 30.68 49.78 45.91
N VAL A 144 30.91 49.69 44.61
CA VAL A 144 31.72 50.69 43.87
C VAL A 144 31.06 52.08 43.91
N PHE A 145 29.73 52.15 43.80
CA PHE A 145 28.99 53.41 43.88
C PHE A 145 29.08 54.05 45.28
N THR A 146 28.90 53.27 46.34
CA THR A 146 28.99 53.73 47.73
C THR A 146 30.42 54.10 48.12
N ALA A 147 31.43 53.34 47.70
CA ALA A 147 32.84 53.69 47.87
C ALA A 147 33.20 54.99 47.13
N SER A 148 32.69 55.19 45.91
CA SER A 148 32.91 56.42 45.13
C SER A 148 32.25 57.65 45.74
N MET A 149 31.07 57.51 46.36
CA MET A 149 30.43 58.60 47.11
C MET A 149 31.09 58.85 48.48
N GLY A 150 31.54 57.81 49.18
CA GLY A 150 32.24 57.94 50.47
C GLY A 150 33.56 58.72 50.38
N VAL A 151 34.27 58.61 49.26
CA VAL A 151 35.48 59.41 48.98
C VAL A 151 35.16 60.91 48.79
N ARG A 152 33.92 61.29 48.46
CA ARG A 152 33.54 62.70 48.26
C ARG A 152 33.31 63.48 49.56
N ILE A 153 33.12 62.82 50.70
CA ILE A 153 32.78 63.53 51.95
C ILE A 153 34.04 64.09 52.65
N ARG A 154 35.26 63.67 52.29
CA ARG A 154 36.50 64.14 52.94
C ARG A 154 37.31 65.22 52.20
N HIS A 155 36.95 65.60 50.98
CA HIS A 155 37.65 66.68 50.26
C HIS A 155 36.68 67.76 49.74
N ALA A 156 36.02 68.43 50.69
CA ALA A 156 35.45 69.75 50.45
C ALA A 156 36.53 70.81 50.66
N SER A 157 37.38 71.02 49.65
CA SER A 157 38.10 72.29 49.47
C SER A 157 38.49 72.50 48.02
N GLN A 158 37.81 73.49 47.44
CA GLN A 158 38.20 74.44 46.41
C GLN A 158 38.80 74.00 45.06
N ARG A 159 38.18 74.60 44.04
CA ARG A 159 38.60 74.85 42.65
C ARG A 159 38.44 73.68 41.67
N SER A 160 37.31 73.79 40.98
CA SER A 160 36.81 73.00 39.87
C SER A 160 37.75 72.98 38.66
N SER A 161 38.06 71.78 38.18
CA SER A 161 38.48 71.55 36.79
C SER A 161 37.39 70.78 36.06
N LEU A 162 37.10 71.18 34.81
CA LEU A 162 36.12 70.55 33.89
C LEU A 162 36.30 69.02 33.76
N VAL A 163 37.52 68.53 34.04
CA VAL A 163 37.91 67.12 34.05
C VAL A 163 37.05 66.30 35.04
N ARG A 164 36.71 66.83 36.22
CA ARG A 164 35.85 66.09 37.18
C ARG A 164 34.40 65.94 36.70
N ARG A 165 33.88 66.93 35.95
CA ARG A 165 32.53 66.84 35.35
C ARG A 165 32.51 65.80 34.22
N LEU A 166 33.58 65.69 33.43
CA LEU A 166 33.72 64.64 32.42
C LEU A 166 33.76 63.23 33.03
N PHE A 167 34.47 63.04 34.15
CA PHE A 167 34.51 61.76 34.84
C PHE A 167 33.16 61.29 35.39
N HIS A 168 32.21 62.21 35.65
CA HIS A 168 30.85 61.86 36.05
C HIS A 168 29.92 61.53 34.88
N LEU A 169 30.21 62.03 33.67
CA LEU A 169 29.42 61.72 32.47
C LEU A 169 29.82 60.37 31.84
N LEU A 170 31.06 59.93 32.05
CA LEU A 170 31.59 58.70 31.47
C LEU A 170 30.80 57.43 31.90
N PRO A 171 30.42 57.24 33.19
CA PRO A 171 29.58 56.13 33.61
C PRO A 171 28.16 56.18 33.01
N TRP A 172 27.59 57.38 32.87
CA TRP A 172 26.26 57.57 32.26
C TRP A 172 26.27 57.27 30.76
N LEU A 173 27.33 57.66 30.05
CA LEU A 173 27.54 57.30 28.65
C LEU A 173 27.73 55.78 28.48
N LEU A 174 28.44 55.13 29.41
CA LEU A 174 28.63 53.67 29.38
C LEU A 174 27.32 52.92 29.66
N LEU A 175 26.51 53.40 30.60
CA LEU A 175 25.15 52.90 30.88
C LEU A 175 24.23 53.10 29.67
N ALA A 176 24.25 54.28 29.05
CA ALA A 176 23.47 54.56 27.85
C ALA A 176 23.89 53.66 26.67
N HIS A 177 25.20 53.43 26.49
CA HIS A 177 25.71 52.56 25.44
C HIS A 177 25.36 51.08 25.67
N LEU A 178 25.40 50.60 26.93
CA LEU A 178 24.97 49.23 27.27
C LEU A 178 23.45 49.06 27.11
N ALA A 179 22.65 50.04 27.52
CA ALA A 179 21.21 50.07 27.31
C ALA A 179 20.86 50.04 25.80
N TRP A 180 21.56 50.86 24.99
CA TRP A 180 21.43 50.88 23.54
C TRP A 180 21.78 49.52 22.90
N ARG A 181 22.88 48.88 23.32
CA ARG A 181 23.24 47.54 22.85
C ARG A 181 22.18 46.49 23.20
N LYS A 182 21.57 46.58 24.38
CA LYS A 182 20.53 45.64 24.83
C LYS A 182 19.23 45.83 24.05
N LEU A 183 18.84 47.08 23.79
CA LEU A 183 17.67 47.41 22.96
C LEU A 183 17.84 46.91 21.52
N ARG A 184 19.05 47.03 20.96
CA ARG A 184 19.34 46.54 19.59
C ARG A 184 19.21 45.02 19.47
N LYS A 185 19.66 44.28 20.49
CA LYS A 185 19.51 42.81 20.54
C LYS A 185 18.04 42.38 20.66
N MET A 186 17.25 43.08 21.47
CA MET A 186 15.80 42.84 21.59
C MET A 186 15.05 43.15 20.28
N GLN A 187 15.43 44.23 19.60
CA GLN A 187 14.87 44.58 18.28
C GLN A 187 15.18 43.51 17.22
N LEU A 188 16.40 42.97 17.20
CA LEU A 188 16.78 41.86 16.31
C LEU A 188 15.97 40.58 16.59
N SER A 189 15.74 40.22 17.85
CA SER A 189 14.89 39.05 18.17
C SER A 189 13.42 39.26 17.81
N VAL A 190 12.89 40.48 17.99
CA VAL A 190 11.51 40.82 17.60
C VAL A 190 11.37 40.79 16.08
N TRP A 191 12.38 41.29 15.35
CA TRP A 191 12.39 41.26 13.89
C TRP A 191 12.50 39.84 13.33
N GLN A 192 13.28 38.96 13.98
CA GLN A 192 13.35 37.54 13.63
C GLN A 192 12.03 36.82 13.88
N LEU A 193 11.35 37.09 15.00
CA LEU A 193 10.01 36.56 15.26
C LEU A 193 8.99 37.05 14.22
N LEU A 194 9.01 38.35 13.88
CA LEU A 194 8.10 38.93 12.88
C LEU A 194 8.33 38.35 11.48
N ASN A 195 9.60 38.11 11.12
CA ASN A 195 9.96 37.51 9.85
C ASN A 195 9.48 36.05 9.79
N MET A 196 9.68 35.26 10.85
CA MET A 196 9.19 33.87 10.92
C MET A 196 7.66 33.78 10.80
N THR A 197 6.91 34.68 11.44
CA THR A 197 5.45 34.72 11.30
C THR A 197 5.01 35.13 9.89
N ARG A 198 5.74 36.03 9.23
CA ARG A 198 5.42 36.50 7.88
C ARG A 198 5.65 35.41 6.82
N TRP A 199 6.68 34.59 6.98
CA TRP A 199 6.93 33.44 6.10
C TRP A 199 5.89 32.32 6.28
N GLN A 200 5.40 32.07 7.49
CA GLN A 200 4.30 31.11 7.72
C GLN A 200 2.97 31.56 7.07
N SER A 201 2.66 32.86 7.09
CA SER A 201 1.47 33.37 6.40
C SER A 201 1.55 33.30 4.87
N LEU A 202 2.76 33.41 4.27
CA LEU A 202 2.93 33.29 2.82
C LEU A 202 2.79 31.84 2.34
N LEU A 203 3.33 30.88 3.09
CA LEU A 203 3.14 29.44 2.81
C LEU A 203 1.68 28.99 2.95
N SER A 204 0.89 29.65 3.82
CA SER A 204 -0.55 29.39 3.92
C SER A 204 -1.35 29.94 2.74
N LEU A 205 -0.87 30.99 2.07
CA LEU A 205 -1.54 31.61 0.92
C LEU A 205 -1.35 30.80 -0.37
N GLU A 206 -0.18 30.18 -0.58
CA GLU A 206 0.05 29.26 -1.70
C GLU A 206 -0.82 28.00 -1.62
N ASN A 207 -1.04 27.46 -0.41
CA ASN A 207 -1.96 26.34 -0.21
C ASN A 207 -3.44 26.71 -0.44
N LEU A 208 -3.82 27.98 -0.26
CA LEU A 208 -5.18 28.46 -0.55
C LEU A 208 -5.41 28.67 -2.05
N GLN A 209 -4.37 29.00 -2.81
CA GLN A 209 -4.47 29.16 -4.27
C GLN A 209 -4.70 27.81 -4.97
N GLY A 210 -4.08 26.73 -4.48
CA GLY A 210 -4.38 25.37 -4.94
C GLY A 210 -5.76 24.85 -4.50
N ALA A 211 -6.30 25.34 -3.38
CA ALA A 211 -7.66 25.00 -2.93
C ALA A 211 -8.75 25.74 -3.71
N TRP A 212 -8.47 26.95 -4.21
CA TRP A 212 -9.41 27.74 -5.02
C TRP A 212 -9.58 27.19 -6.44
N SER A 213 -8.52 26.68 -7.08
CA SER A 213 -8.64 26.04 -8.41
C SER A 213 -9.48 24.77 -8.37
N LEU A 214 -9.38 23.99 -7.28
CA LEU A 214 -10.12 22.75 -7.09
C LEU A 214 -11.61 22.98 -6.76
N TRP A 215 -11.97 24.17 -6.26
CA TRP A 215 -13.37 24.54 -6.01
C TRP A 215 -14.03 25.17 -7.24
N SER A 216 -13.27 25.87 -8.10
CA SER A 216 -13.77 26.47 -9.34
C SER A 216 -14.22 25.43 -10.37
N ASP A 217 -13.54 24.28 -10.45
CA ASP A 217 -13.92 23.17 -11.35
C ASP A 217 -15.22 22.45 -10.92
N ARG A 218 -15.63 22.62 -9.65
CA ARG A 218 -16.82 21.94 -9.12
C ARG A 218 -18.11 22.70 -9.35
N THR A 219 -18.05 23.98 -9.72
CA THR A 219 -19.22 24.85 -9.90
C THR A 219 -19.77 24.88 -11.32
N GLU A 220 -19.05 24.34 -12.32
CA GLU A 220 -19.56 24.28 -13.70
C GLU A 220 -20.43 23.04 -13.99
N LEU A 221 -20.53 22.07 -13.08
CA LEU A 221 -21.27 20.83 -13.31
C LEU A 221 -22.68 20.78 -12.68
N VAL A 222 -23.20 21.90 -12.14
CA VAL A 222 -24.48 21.91 -11.40
C VAL A 222 -25.63 22.62 -12.15
N ASP A 223 -25.37 23.28 -13.28
CA ASP A 223 -26.37 24.15 -13.91
C ASP A 223 -27.11 23.57 -15.13
N SER A 224 -27.30 22.25 -15.20
CA SER A 224 -28.10 21.65 -16.30
C SER A 224 -28.88 20.41 -15.91
N LYS A 225 -30.00 20.58 -15.18
CA LYS A 225 -31.34 20.08 -15.57
C LYS A 225 -32.35 20.27 -14.43
N SER A 226 -33.19 21.27 -14.62
CA SER A 226 -34.51 21.41 -13.98
C SER A 226 -35.58 21.25 -15.07
N SER A 227 -36.69 20.60 -14.71
CA SER A 227 -37.99 20.49 -15.41
C SER A 227 -38.31 19.15 -16.11
N HIS A 228 -38.95 18.23 -15.38
CA HIS A 228 -40.41 17.99 -15.47
C HIS A 228 -40.88 17.01 -14.38
N GLY A 229 -42.07 17.26 -13.81
CA GLY A 229 -42.50 16.72 -12.51
C GLY A 229 -43.52 15.58 -12.52
N ASP A 230 -43.86 15.23 -11.27
CA ASP A 230 -45.06 14.57 -10.71
C ASP A 230 -45.30 13.07 -10.96
N ARG A 231 -45.14 12.21 -9.92
CA ARG A 231 -46.18 11.84 -8.92
C ARG A 231 -45.75 10.60 -8.08
N ALA A 232 -46.25 10.54 -6.84
CA ALA A 232 -45.80 9.74 -5.69
C ALA A 232 -46.08 8.22 -5.68
N THR A 233 -45.19 7.41 -5.08
CA THR A 233 -45.32 6.70 -3.77
C THR A 233 -44.09 5.80 -3.49
N PRO A 234 -43.80 5.40 -2.23
CA PRO A 234 -42.48 4.90 -1.83
C PRO A 234 -42.45 3.37 -1.71
N ASP A 235 -41.41 2.73 -2.25
CA ASP A 235 -40.90 1.44 -1.77
C ASP A 235 -39.39 1.36 -2.07
N ASN A 236 -38.64 0.99 -1.04
CA ASN A 236 -37.18 0.91 -1.03
C ASN A 236 -36.73 -0.41 -1.66
N GLU A 237 -36.20 -0.37 -2.88
CA GLU A 237 -35.36 -1.42 -3.46
C GLU A 237 -34.07 -0.80 -3.99
N VAL A 238 -32.94 -1.27 -3.45
CA VAL A 238 -31.59 -0.95 -3.95
C VAL A 238 -31.15 -2.12 -4.83
N GLU A 239 -31.32 -1.95 -6.15
CA GLU A 239 -30.57 -2.68 -7.16
C GLU A 239 -29.46 -1.77 -7.69
N THR A 240 -28.21 -2.16 -7.45
CA THR A 240 -27.11 -1.86 -8.38
C THR A 240 -26.87 -3.09 -9.23
N ALA A 241 -27.27 -2.99 -10.49
CA ALA A 241 -27.00 -3.94 -11.54
C ALA A 241 -25.49 -3.97 -11.89
N SER A 242 -24.91 -5.16 -11.74
CA SER A 242 -24.24 -5.98 -12.77
C SER A 242 -23.67 -5.30 -14.04
N PRO A 243 -22.58 -5.87 -14.60
CA PRO A 243 -22.80 -7.03 -15.46
C PRO A 243 -21.99 -8.28 -15.06
N ALA A 244 -22.75 -9.36 -14.86
CA ALA A 244 -22.62 -10.68 -15.46
C ALA A 244 -21.42 -10.90 -16.41
N LYS A 245 -20.79 -12.07 -16.56
CA LYS A 245 -20.95 -13.45 -16.09
C LYS A 245 -20.12 -14.27 -17.10
N LYS A 246 -19.65 -15.45 -16.67
CA LYS A 246 -19.52 -16.69 -17.47
C LYS A 246 -18.10 -17.17 -17.74
N THR A 247 -17.60 -17.95 -16.79
CA THR A 247 -16.66 -19.06 -17.00
C THR A 247 -17.45 -20.27 -17.51
N ILE A 248 -17.07 -20.87 -18.64
CA ILE A 248 -17.36 -22.27 -19.02
C ILE A 248 -16.25 -22.78 -19.99
N GLU A 249 -15.65 -23.92 -19.64
CA GLU A 249 -14.77 -24.83 -20.41
C GLU A 249 -15.57 -25.56 -21.54
N GLU A 250 -15.02 -26.07 -22.65
CA GLU A 250 -14.14 -27.25 -22.81
C GLU A 250 -13.72 -27.42 -24.29
N ASP A 251 -12.63 -28.17 -24.47
CA ASP A 251 -12.00 -28.64 -25.72
C ASP A 251 -12.75 -29.74 -26.51
N GLY A 252 -12.52 -29.76 -27.84
CA GLY A 252 -12.05 -30.95 -28.56
C GLY A 252 -12.99 -31.71 -29.53
N SER A 253 -12.78 -31.60 -30.85
CA SER A 253 -12.28 -32.71 -31.72
C SER A 253 -12.28 -32.39 -33.24
N SER A 254 -11.19 -32.82 -33.89
CA SER A 254 -10.72 -32.77 -35.31
C SER A 254 -11.67 -33.37 -36.40
N PRO A 255 -11.45 -33.20 -37.74
CA PRO A 255 -10.16 -33.26 -38.45
C PRO A 255 -9.93 -32.38 -39.70
N ALA A 256 -8.69 -32.46 -40.20
CA ALA A 256 -8.21 -32.23 -41.58
C ALA A 256 -7.40 -30.96 -41.87
N SER A 257 -6.08 -31.19 -41.99
CA SER A 257 -5.19 -30.70 -43.04
C SER A 257 -5.11 -29.18 -43.26
N ASN A 258 -4.03 -28.55 -42.78
CA ASN A 258 -2.96 -27.98 -43.63
C ASN A 258 -1.94 -27.15 -42.80
N LYS A 259 -0.82 -27.79 -42.45
CA LYS A 259 0.59 -27.33 -42.59
C LYS A 259 0.96 -25.82 -42.37
N ALA A 260 1.51 -25.54 -41.16
CA ALA A 260 2.63 -24.61 -40.80
C ALA A 260 2.44 -23.07 -40.91
N PRO A 261 3.24 -22.22 -40.21
CA PRO A 261 4.08 -22.41 -39.00
C PRO A 261 3.80 -21.38 -37.85
N GLU A 262 3.70 -21.81 -36.59
CA GLU A 262 3.48 -20.94 -35.39
C GLU A 262 4.56 -21.11 -34.29
N GLU A 263 5.72 -21.69 -34.59
CA GLU A 263 6.77 -21.99 -33.59
C GLU A 263 7.69 -20.80 -33.22
N GLU A 264 7.56 -19.60 -33.78
CA GLU A 264 8.52 -18.50 -33.53
C GLU A 264 8.19 -17.56 -32.34
N LEU A 265 7.01 -17.63 -31.73
CA LEU A 265 6.57 -16.65 -30.71
C LEU A 265 6.82 -17.06 -29.25
N GLN A 266 7.04 -18.35 -28.97
CA GLN A 266 7.31 -18.82 -27.60
C GLN A 266 8.79 -18.68 -27.21
N ASP A 267 9.72 -18.89 -28.14
CA ASP A 267 11.16 -18.79 -27.87
C ASP A 267 11.62 -17.37 -27.51
N ALA A 268 10.97 -16.34 -28.07
CA ALA A 268 11.31 -14.94 -27.79
C ALA A 268 10.89 -14.50 -26.38
N ALA A 269 9.74 -14.97 -25.88
CA ALA A 269 9.25 -14.62 -24.55
C ALA A 269 10.11 -15.22 -23.43
N GLU A 270 10.60 -16.45 -23.61
CA GLU A 270 11.49 -17.12 -22.66
C GLU A 270 12.90 -16.48 -22.65
N SER A 271 13.42 -16.10 -23.83
CA SER A 271 14.68 -15.38 -23.95
C SER A 271 14.65 -14.02 -23.24
N ASN A 272 13.55 -13.28 -23.37
CA ASN A 272 13.38 -11.96 -22.73
C ASN A 272 13.34 -12.05 -21.21
N ASN A 273 12.70 -13.09 -20.66
CA ASN A 273 12.64 -13.31 -19.23
C ASN A 273 14.03 -13.58 -18.63
N CYS A 274 14.83 -14.43 -19.28
CA CYS A 274 16.20 -14.73 -18.85
C CYS A 274 17.08 -13.45 -18.81
N SER A 275 16.95 -12.58 -19.81
CA SER A 275 17.65 -11.28 -19.86
C SER A 275 17.22 -10.34 -18.73
N LEU A 276 15.90 -10.23 -18.47
CA LEU A 276 15.35 -9.42 -17.39
C LEU A 276 15.79 -9.92 -16.02
N GLN A 277 15.79 -11.24 -15.81
CA GLN A 277 16.20 -11.85 -14.57
C GLN A 277 17.67 -11.52 -14.26
N HIS A 278 18.56 -11.65 -15.25
CA HIS A 278 19.97 -11.30 -15.11
C HIS A 278 20.19 -9.80 -14.86
N PHE A 279 19.37 -8.92 -15.47
CA PHE A 279 19.44 -7.47 -15.24
C PHE A 279 19.01 -7.06 -13.83
N LEU A 280 18.01 -7.75 -13.25
CA LEU A 280 17.43 -7.43 -11.94
C LEU A 280 18.14 -8.10 -10.76
N GLN A 281 18.89 -9.18 -11.02
CA GLN A 281 19.64 -9.94 -10.02
C GLN A 281 20.58 -9.08 -9.15
N PRO A 282 21.34 -8.08 -9.66
CA PRO A 282 22.24 -7.27 -8.84
C PRO A 282 21.55 -6.44 -7.75
N ALA A 283 20.24 -6.17 -7.89
CA ALA A 283 19.44 -5.49 -6.87
C ALA A 283 18.56 -6.44 -6.03
N GLY A 284 18.58 -7.74 -6.34
CA GLY A 284 17.68 -8.74 -5.75
C GLY A 284 16.22 -8.50 -6.11
N LEU A 285 15.95 -8.12 -7.37
CA LEU A 285 14.60 -7.82 -7.89
C LEU A 285 14.10 -8.86 -8.90
N GLU A 286 14.77 -10.01 -9.01
CA GLU A 286 14.47 -11.11 -9.93
C GLU A 286 13.03 -11.65 -9.84
N ALA A 287 12.39 -11.56 -8.67
CA ALA A 287 11.00 -11.97 -8.47
C ALA A 287 9.98 -11.15 -9.30
N TYR A 288 10.38 -10.00 -9.84
CA TYR A 288 9.53 -9.16 -10.69
C TYR A 288 9.74 -9.40 -12.18
N ALA A 289 10.68 -10.26 -12.59
CA ALA A 289 11.01 -10.51 -14.00
C ALA A 289 9.79 -11.03 -14.79
N ASP A 290 9.07 -12.01 -14.25
CA ASP A 290 7.85 -12.56 -14.87
C ASP A 290 6.75 -11.51 -15.02
N SER A 291 6.58 -10.65 -14.00
CA SER A 291 5.57 -9.59 -14.02
C SER A 291 5.94 -8.49 -15.01
N LEU A 292 7.22 -8.19 -15.20
CA LEU A 292 7.68 -7.22 -16.19
C LEU A 292 7.53 -7.76 -17.60
N ALA A 293 7.93 -9.02 -17.83
CA ALA A 293 7.76 -9.71 -19.12
C ALA A 293 6.28 -9.81 -19.52
N ALA A 294 5.40 -10.15 -18.57
CA ALA A 294 3.95 -10.23 -18.80
C ALA A 294 3.31 -8.88 -19.19
N ASN A 295 3.91 -7.76 -18.75
CA ASN A 295 3.47 -6.42 -19.11
C ASN A 295 4.24 -5.84 -20.33
N GLY A 296 5.05 -6.65 -21.01
CA GLY A 296 5.76 -6.25 -22.23
C GLY A 296 6.99 -5.36 -21.98
N TYR A 297 7.50 -5.30 -20.74
CA TYR A 297 8.74 -4.59 -20.44
C TYR A 297 9.94 -5.50 -20.68
N ASP A 298 10.82 -5.11 -21.60
CA ASP A 298 12.13 -5.73 -21.81
C ASP A 298 13.25 -4.86 -21.21
N THR A 299 14.49 -5.34 -21.30
CA THR A 299 15.66 -4.61 -20.78
C THR A 299 15.94 -3.30 -21.52
N GLU A 300 15.52 -3.15 -22.78
CA GLU A 300 15.76 -1.95 -23.57
C GLU A 300 14.75 -0.86 -23.19
N VAL A 301 13.46 -1.22 -23.16
CA VAL A 301 12.35 -0.40 -22.70
C VAL A 301 12.63 0.11 -21.29
N LEU A 302 13.02 -0.77 -20.35
CA LEU A 302 13.33 -0.37 -18.96
C LEU A 302 14.40 0.73 -18.87
N ASN A 303 15.37 0.73 -19.79
CA ASN A 303 16.43 1.73 -19.81
C ASN A 303 15.98 3.05 -20.45
N ASP A 304 14.96 3.03 -21.29
CA ASP A 304 14.42 4.19 -21.98
C ASP A 304 13.27 4.88 -21.21
N LEU A 305 12.75 4.25 -20.14
CA LEU A 305 11.69 4.84 -19.30
C LEU A 305 12.17 6.10 -18.56
N ASP A 306 11.35 7.15 -18.63
CA ASP A 306 11.53 8.36 -17.85
C ASP A 306 11.08 8.18 -16.38
N SER A 307 11.26 9.21 -15.56
CA SER A 307 10.92 9.10 -14.12
C SER A 307 9.42 9.02 -13.85
N ALA A 308 8.57 9.44 -14.80
CA ALA A 308 7.11 9.35 -14.68
C ALA A 308 6.63 7.94 -15.04
N ASP A 309 7.09 7.42 -16.18
CA ASP A 309 6.77 6.08 -16.68
C ASP A 309 7.30 4.98 -15.75
N GLN A 310 8.45 5.22 -15.10
CA GLN A 310 8.96 4.33 -14.06
C GLN A 310 7.99 4.19 -12.90
N GLU A 311 7.30 5.26 -12.48
CA GLU A 311 6.35 5.16 -11.36
C GLU A 311 5.05 4.49 -11.79
N GLU A 312 4.59 4.70 -13.03
CA GLU A 312 3.45 3.99 -13.59
C GLU A 312 3.74 2.48 -13.70
N MET A 313 4.88 2.10 -14.27
CA MET A 313 5.33 0.70 -14.33
C MET A 313 5.38 0.07 -12.92
N LEU A 314 5.97 0.77 -11.94
CA LEU A 314 6.08 0.27 -10.56
C LEU A 314 4.71 0.12 -9.87
N GLN A 315 3.70 0.88 -10.29
CA GLN A 315 2.32 0.69 -9.86
C GLN A 315 1.69 -0.53 -10.54
N THR A 316 1.87 -0.69 -11.86
CA THR A 316 1.34 -1.82 -12.64
C THR A 316 1.83 -3.16 -12.11
N ILE A 317 3.11 -3.27 -11.74
CA ILE A 317 3.69 -4.51 -11.18
C ILE A 317 3.46 -4.67 -9.66
N ASN A 318 2.68 -3.80 -9.01
CA ASN A 318 2.41 -3.80 -7.57
C ASN A 318 3.68 -3.88 -6.70
N CYS A 319 4.70 -3.06 -7.03
CA CYS A 319 5.99 -3.11 -6.37
C CYS A 319 5.94 -2.59 -4.92
N LEU A 320 6.58 -3.31 -3.99
CA LEU A 320 6.67 -2.91 -2.58
C LEU A 320 7.45 -1.60 -2.41
N PRO A 321 7.11 -0.71 -1.44
CA PRO A 321 7.73 0.60 -1.29
C PRO A 321 9.26 0.57 -1.15
N GLY A 322 9.82 -0.43 -0.46
CA GLY A 322 11.27 -0.61 -0.33
C GLY A 322 11.95 -1.07 -1.62
N HIS A 323 11.23 -1.84 -2.46
CA HIS A 323 11.72 -2.33 -3.74
C HIS A 323 11.69 -1.24 -4.81
N LYS A 324 10.73 -0.31 -4.74
CA LYS A 324 10.69 0.89 -5.61
C LYS A 324 12.00 1.69 -5.52
N VAL A 325 12.55 1.86 -4.32
CA VAL A 325 13.83 2.57 -4.14
C VAL A 325 14.99 1.84 -4.81
N LYS A 326 15.01 0.50 -4.70
CA LYS A 326 16.04 -0.34 -5.36
C LYS A 326 15.92 -0.29 -6.88
N PHE A 327 14.69 -0.33 -7.41
CA PHE A 327 14.41 -0.20 -8.84
C PHE A 327 14.93 1.12 -9.40
N ARG A 328 14.58 2.24 -8.78
CA ARG A 328 15.07 3.57 -9.21
C ARG A 328 16.60 3.63 -9.22
N LYS A 329 17.24 3.13 -8.17
CA LYS A 329 18.71 3.13 -8.07
C LYS A 329 19.37 2.26 -9.16
N LEU A 330 18.75 1.13 -9.50
CA LEU A 330 19.24 0.25 -10.56
C LEU A 330 19.09 0.90 -11.94
N LEU A 331 17.91 1.48 -12.25
CA LEU A 331 17.65 2.14 -13.52
C LEU A 331 18.49 3.41 -13.73
N SER A 332 18.67 4.23 -12.68
CA SER A 332 19.58 5.38 -12.77
C SER A 332 21.04 4.96 -13.04
N LYS A 333 21.46 3.81 -12.49
CA LYS A 333 22.81 3.28 -12.70
C LYS A 333 23.00 2.74 -14.12
N SER A 334 22.01 2.04 -14.68
CA SER A 334 22.09 1.52 -16.05
C SER A 334 22.02 2.64 -17.09
N GLN A 335 21.20 3.66 -16.86
CA GLN A 335 21.10 4.84 -17.71
C GLN A 335 22.41 5.65 -17.73
N SER A 336 23.06 5.84 -16.58
CA SER A 336 24.36 6.52 -16.48
C SER A 336 25.48 5.77 -17.22
N HIS A 337 25.48 4.42 -17.20
CA HIS A 337 26.50 3.66 -17.93
C HIS A 337 26.34 3.74 -19.46
N ARG A 338 25.14 4.05 -19.97
CA ARG A 338 24.86 4.19 -21.40
C ARG A 338 25.22 5.57 -21.94
N SER A 339 25.12 6.64 -21.15
CA SER A 339 25.59 7.97 -21.55
C SER A 339 27.10 7.97 -21.74
N ASP A 340 27.85 7.34 -20.84
CA ASP A 340 29.31 7.29 -20.91
C ASP A 340 29.82 6.46 -22.10
N ALA A 341 29.02 5.51 -22.60
CA ALA A 341 29.34 4.69 -23.77
C ALA A 341 28.94 5.32 -25.12
N LYS A 342 28.12 6.38 -25.12
CA LYS A 342 27.76 7.15 -26.32
C LYS A 342 28.72 8.30 -26.62
N ASP A 343 29.48 8.74 -25.62
CA ASP A 343 30.44 9.85 -25.70
C ASP A 343 31.90 9.37 -25.91
N ALA A 344 32.11 8.07 -26.15
CA ALA A 344 33.37 7.44 -26.54
C ALA A 344 33.26 6.90 -27.96
#